data_AF-A0A2E5YZR0-F1
#
_entry.id   AF-A0A2E5YZR0-F1
#
_cell.length_a   1.000
_cell.length_b   1.000
_cell.length_c   1.000
_cell.angle_alpha   90.00
_cell.angle_beta   90.00
_cell.angle_gamma   90.00
#
_symmetry.space_group_name_H-M   'P 1'
#
loop_
_entity.id
_entity.type
_entity.pdbx_description
1 polymer ?
#
loop_
_entity_poly.entity_id
_entity_poly.type
_entity_poly.pdbx_seq_one_letter_code
_entity_poly.pdbx_strand_id
1 'polypeptide(L)'
;MVQKGHIHKNILGLIGDTPMIRLNNSVKSFQGEFFAKYEGFNPGHSSKDRIALFIIEDAERKGLINSQSTIIETTSGNTGFSLAMVALVKGYDCILAVSDKSSKDKIEMLAAMGAKVYVCPSNVGPDDPKSYVNFAKKIHNETDNSIYINQYFNELNVDAHYSTTGPEIWKQMNGDIT
;
A
#
# COMPACT_ATOMS: atom_id res chain seq x y z
N MET A 1 15.32 11.08 31.38
CA MET A 1 14.56 9.86 31.01
C MET A 1 15.14 9.32 29.72
N VAL A 2 15.59 8.06 29.70
CA VAL A 2 16.26 7.46 28.55
C VAL A 2 15.27 7.34 27.38
N GLN A 3 15.52 8.02 26.26
CA GLN A 3 14.89 7.67 24.98
C GLN A 3 15.29 6.23 24.65
N LYS A 4 14.38 5.26 24.77
CA LYS A 4 14.58 3.90 24.24
C LYS A 4 14.40 3.96 22.72
N GLY A 5 15.47 4.33 22.01
CA GLY A 5 15.47 4.78 20.61
C GLY A 5 15.07 3.79 19.50
N HIS A 6 14.39 2.67 19.79
CA HIS A 6 13.97 1.69 18.76
C HIS A 6 12.68 0.93 19.10
N ILE A 7 11.79 1.48 19.95
CA ILE A 7 10.50 0.82 20.25
C ILE A 7 9.39 1.49 19.44
N HIS A 8 8.88 0.79 18.44
CA HIS A 8 7.72 1.21 17.65
C HIS A 8 6.42 0.75 18.33
N LYS A 9 5.34 1.54 18.23
CA LYS A 9 4.04 1.20 18.80
C LYS A 9 3.45 -0.08 18.19
N ASN A 10 3.64 -0.26 16.89
CA ASN A 10 3.24 -1.43 16.12
C ASN A 10 4.06 -1.47 14.81
N ILE A 11 3.80 -2.48 13.98
CA ILE A 11 4.51 -2.72 12.71
C ILE A 11 4.41 -1.54 11.72
N LEU A 12 3.34 -0.74 11.76
CA LEU A 12 3.15 0.38 10.83
C LEU A 12 4.21 1.48 11.05
N GLY A 13 4.75 1.59 12.26
CA GLY A 13 5.86 2.50 12.55
C GLY A 13 7.19 2.14 11.86
N LEU A 14 7.26 0.99 11.19
CA LEU A 14 8.40 0.57 10.37
C LEU A 14 8.20 0.85 8.86
N ILE A 15 7.06 1.44 8.47
CA ILE A 15 6.83 1.87 7.10
C ILE A 15 7.62 3.17 6.86
N GLY A 16 8.44 3.18 5.81
CA GLY A 16 9.34 4.29 5.52
C GLY A 16 10.78 4.05 5.94
N ASP A 17 11.60 5.09 5.84
CA ASP A 17 13.03 5.07 6.18
C ASP A 17 13.79 3.89 5.56
N THR A 18 13.39 3.51 4.34
CA THR A 18 13.92 2.31 3.66
C THR A 18 15.37 2.54 3.23
N PRO A 19 16.21 1.47 3.18
CA PRO A 19 17.63 1.63 2.92
C PRO A 19 17.91 2.06 1.48
N MET A 20 18.96 2.86 1.31
CA MET A 20 19.59 3.14 0.02
C MET A 20 20.78 2.18 -0.16
N ILE A 21 20.75 1.34 -1.20
CA ILE A 21 21.73 0.28 -1.42
C ILE A 21 22.58 0.60 -2.63
N ARG A 22 23.91 0.71 -2.47
CA ARG A 22 24.84 0.88 -3.60
C ARG A 22 24.90 -0.40 -4.44
N LEU A 23 24.68 -0.26 -5.75
CA LEU A 23 24.86 -1.33 -6.71
C LEU A 23 26.31 -1.36 -7.17
N ASN A 24 26.97 -2.53 -7.08
CA ASN A 24 28.39 -2.68 -7.41
C ASN A 24 28.56 -3.55 -8.67
N ASN A 25 28.50 -4.88 -8.52
CA ASN A 25 28.88 -5.80 -9.59
C ASN A 25 27.93 -5.79 -10.81
N SER A 26 26.63 -5.60 -10.60
CA SER A 26 25.61 -5.64 -11.67
C SER A 26 25.67 -4.44 -12.62
N VAL A 27 26.37 -3.37 -12.22
CA VAL A 27 26.44 -2.12 -12.96
C VAL A 27 27.86 -1.77 -13.44
N LYS A 28 28.82 -2.70 -13.31
CA LYS A 28 30.24 -2.48 -13.64
C LYS A 28 30.50 -1.96 -15.06
N SER A 29 29.64 -2.30 -16.01
CA SER A 29 29.76 -1.87 -17.41
C SER A 29 29.20 -0.47 -17.69
N PHE A 30 28.50 0.13 -16.73
CA PHE A 30 27.90 1.46 -16.85
C PHE A 30 28.78 2.50 -16.15
N GLN A 31 28.78 3.72 -16.68
CA GLN A 31 29.44 4.86 -16.05
C GLN A 31 28.51 5.50 -15.02
N GLY A 32 29.04 5.85 -13.85
CA GLY A 32 28.30 6.51 -12.76
C GLY A 32 28.19 5.68 -11.49
N GLU A 33 27.55 6.25 -10.47
CA GLU A 33 27.20 5.57 -9.23
C GLU A 33 25.71 5.21 -9.24
N PHE A 34 25.39 3.96 -8.94
CA PHE A 34 24.03 3.47 -8.99
C PHE A 34 23.57 3.02 -7.61
N PHE A 35 22.36 3.42 -7.25
CA PHE A 35 21.76 3.09 -5.96
C PHE A 35 20.34 2.57 -6.14
N ALA A 36 19.92 1.69 -5.25
CA ALA A 36 18.55 1.19 -5.17
C ALA A 36 17.92 1.65 -3.85
N LYS A 37 16.85 2.43 -3.95
CA LYS A 37 15.94 2.71 -2.83
C LYS A 37 15.12 1.45 -2.57
N TYR A 38 15.49 0.68 -1.55
CA TYR A 38 14.98 -0.69 -1.36
C TYR A 38 13.67 -0.70 -0.57
N GLU A 39 12.57 -0.42 -1.27
CA GLU A 39 11.20 -0.41 -0.73
C GLU A 39 10.67 -1.78 -0.27
N GLY A 40 11.42 -2.87 -0.54
CA GLY A 40 11.12 -4.21 -0.01
C GLY A 40 11.40 -4.35 1.49
N PHE A 41 12.06 -3.36 2.11
CA PHE A 41 12.31 -3.34 3.55
C PHE A 41 11.12 -2.87 4.38
N ASN A 42 10.10 -2.26 3.75
CA ASN A 42 8.83 -2.02 4.42
C ASN A 42 8.22 -3.36 4.90
N PRO A 43 7.44 -3.37 6.00
CA PRO A 43 6.93 -4.62 6.61
C PRO A 43 6.00 -5.44 5.72
N GLY A 44 5.29 -4.81 4.79
CA GLY A 44 4.50 -5.44 3.72
C GLY A 44 5.29 -5.64 2.42
N HIS A 45 6.61 -5.51 2.48
CA HIS A 45 7.57 -5.86 1.44
C HIS A 45 7.41 -5.07 0.13
N SER A 46 6.79 -3.89 0.16
CA SER A 46 6.67 -3.05 -1.03
C SER A 46 6.46 -1.58 -0.69
N SER A 47 6.61 -0.73 -1.71
CA SER A 47 6.31 0.71 -1.59
C SER A 47 4.83 1.02 -1.36
N LYS A 48 3.94 0.04 -1.52
CA LYS A 48 2.50 0.24 -1.34
C LYS A 48 2.10 0.40 0.13
N ASP A 49 2.98 0.04 1.05
CA ASP A 49 2.81 0.31 2.48
C ASP A 49 2.68 1.80 2.76
N ARG A 50 3.50 2.61 2.07
CA ARG A 50 3.48 4.08 2.22
C ARG A 50 2.14 4.66 1.83
N ILE A 51 1.63 4.28 0.66
CA ILE A 51 0.37 4.83 0.15
C ILE A 51 -0.81 4.34 0.98
N ALA A 52 -0.79 3.07 1.41
CA ALA A 52 -1.85 2.49 2.22
C ALA A 52 -1.95 3.22 3.57
N LEU A 53 -0.82 3.39 4.26
CA LEU A 53 -0.80 4.09 5.54
C LEU A 53 -1.21 5.57 5.36
N PHE A 54 -0.62 6.26 4.39
CA PHE A 54 -0.86 7.68 4.16
C PHE A 54 -2.33 8.00 3.83
N ILE A 55 -2.96 7.22 2.95
CA ILE A 55 -4.37 7.44 2.58
C ILE A 55 -5.29 7.18 3.77
N ILE A 56 -5.04 6.12 4.54
CA ILE A 56 -5.85 5.78 5.71
C ILE A 56 -5.71 6.84 6.80
N GLU A 57 -4.50 7.29 7.10
CA GLU A 57 -4.28 8.35 8.09
C GLU A 57 -4.84 9.70 7.63
N ASP A 58 -4.80 10.01 6.33
CA ASP A 58 -5.47 11.19 5.80
C ASP A 58 -6.99 11.12 5.97
N ALA A 59 -7.61 9.96 5.67
CA ALA A 59 -9.03 9.73 5.87
C ALA A 59 -9.43 9.81 7.36
N GLU A 60 -8.61 9.27 8.27
CA GLU A 60 -8.78 9.41 9.73
C GLU A 60 -8.76 10.90 10.14
N ARG A 61 -7.74 11.65 9.72
CA ARG A 61 -7.59 13.08 10.06
C ARG A 61 -8.75 13.93 9.55
N LYS A 62 -9.28 13.60 8.38
CA LYS A 62 -10.43 14.29 7.77
C LYS A 62 -11.78 13.83 8.34
N GLY A 63 -11.79 12.82 9.20
CA GLY A 63 -13.01 12.24 9.77
C GLY A 63 -13.88 11.51 8.74
N LEU A 64 -13.29 11.05 7.63
CA LEU A 64 -13.99 10.29 6.58
C LEU A 64 -14.22 8.83 6.97
N ILE A 65 -13.41 8.32 7.90
CA ILE A 65 -13.53 6.98 8.46
C ILE A 65 -13.48 7.01 9.99
N ASN A 66 -14.08 6.00 10.62
CA ASN A 66 -14.11 5.78 12.06
C ASN A 66 -13.86 4.28 12.36
N SER A 67 -13.87 3.88 13.64
CA SER A 67 -13.55 2.51 14.07
C SER A 67 -14.47 1.40 13.53
N GLN A 68 -15.58 1.74 12.88
CA GLN A 68 -16.50 0.80 12.24
C GLN A 68 -16.37 0.84 10.70
N SER A 69 -15.38 1.56 10.17
CA SER A 69 -15.26 1.73 8.73
C SER A 69 -14.67 0.52 8.04
N THR A 70 -15.10 0.29 6.80
CA THR A 70 -14.58 -0.76 5.93
C THR A 70 -13.69 -0.17 4.84
N ILE A 71 -12.47 -0.68 4.71
CA ILE A 71 -11.54 -0.32 3.66
C ILE A 71 -11.79 -1.22 2.45
N ILE A 72 -12.02 -0.61 1.29
CA ILE A 72 -12.32 -1.32 0.05
C ILE A 72 -11.29 -0.94 -1.01
N GLU A 73 -10.74 -1.93 -1.70
CA GLU A 73 -9.83 -1.69 -2.82
C GLU A 73 -9.90 -2.81 -3.87
N THR A 74 -9.61 -2.42 -5.10
CA THR A 74 -9.22 -3.28 -6.20
C THR A 74 -7.72 -3.46 -6.28
N THR A 75 -7.25 -4.70 -6.32
CA THR A 75 -5.81 -4.94 -6.31
C THR A 75 -5.38 -6.17 -7.08
N SER A 76 -4.15 -6.11 -7.59
CA SER A 76 -3.42 -7.23 -8.20
C SER A 76 -2.36 -7.84 -7.25
N GLY A 77 -2.23 -7.31 -6.02
CA GLY A 77 -1.31 -7.85 -5.02
C GLY A 77 -0.95 -6.85 -3.93
N ASN A 78 0.18 -6.14 -4.10
CA ASN A 78 0.86 -5.41 -3.03
C ASN A 78 -0.02 -4.39 -2.31
N THR A 79 -0.79 -3.57 -3.01
CA THR A 79 -1.70 -2.59 -2.37
C THR A 79 -2.73 -3.28 -1.49
N GLY A 80 -3.25 -4.44 -1.93
CA GLY A 80 -4.18 -5.22 -1.13
C GLY A 80 -3.54 -5.74 0.15
N PHE A 81 -2.32 -6.25 0.05
CA PHE A 81 -1.58 -6.70 1.22
C PHE A 81 -1.32 -5.56 2.21
N SER A 82 -0.81 -4.44 1.71
CA SER A 82 -0.53 -3.24 2.52
C SER A 82 -1.80 -2.71 3.20
N LEU A 83 -2.92 -2.61 2.49
CA LEU A 83 -4.19 -2.18 3.06
C LEU A 83 -4.75 -3.18 4.07
N ALA A 84 -4.67 -4.48 3.80
CA ALA A 84 -5.08 -5.52 4.75
C ALA A 84 -4.26 -5.46 6.04
N MET A 85 -2.94 -5.29 5.95
CA MET A 85 -2.07 -5.10 7.11
C MET A 85 -2.41 -3.84 7.90
N VAL A 86 -2.59 -2.70 7.22
CA VAL A 86 -2.96 -1.43 7.87
C VAL A 86 -4.33 -1.54 8.55
N ALA A 87 -5.32 -2.11 7.86
CA ALA A 87 -6.66 -2.34 8.39
C ALA A 87 -6.63 -3.26 9.61
N LEU A 88 -5.92 -4.39 9.55
CA LEU A 88 -5.78 -5.32 10.66
C LEU A 88 -5.17 -4.65 11.90
N VAL A 89 -4.13 -3.84 11.74
CA VAL A 89 -3.44 -3.18 12.85
C VAL A 89 -4.25 -2.02 13.44
N LYS A 90 -4.99 -1.28 12.61
CA LYS A 90 -5.82 -0.15 13.03
C LYS A 90 -7.24 -0.56 13.46
N GLY A 91 -7.66 -1.79 13.17
CA GLY A 91 -8.96 -2.34 13.56
C GLY A 91 -10.10 -2.03 12.58
N TYR A 92 -9.81 -1.92 11.29
CA TYR A 92 -10.82 -1.75 10.23
C TYR A 92 -11.14 -3.09 9.56
N ASP A 93 -12.37 -3.22 9.07
CA ASP A 93 -12.71 -4.28 8.12
C ASP A 93 -12.03 -3.98 6.77
N CYS A 94 -11.63 -5.02 6.04
CA CYS A 94 -10.99 -4.88 4.74
C CYS A 94 -11.64 -5.81 3.72
N ILE A 95 -12.08 -5.24 2.59
CA ILE A 95 -12.61 -5.98 1.45
C ILE A 95 -11.74 -5.72 0.23
N LEU A 96 -11.28 -6.80 -0.40
CA LEU A 96 -10.43 -6.72 -1.58
C LEU A 96 -11.09 -7.43 -2.75
N ALA A 97 -11.22 -6.72 -3.88
CA ALA A 97 -11.60 -7.32 -5.14
C ALA A 97 -10.36 -7.61 -5.99
N VAL A 98 -10.19 -8.87 -6.38
CA VAL A 98 -9.07 -9.35 -7.19
C VAL A 98 -9.59 -10.02 -8.45
N SER A 99 -8.76 -10.11 -9.50
CA SER A 99 -9.12 -10.86 -10.70
C SER A 99 -8.84 -12.36 -10.53
N ASP A 100 -9.58 -13.21 -11.25
CA ASP A 100 -9.38 -14.67 -11.34
C ASP A 100 -8.03 -15.11 -11.94
N LYS A 101 -7.24 -14.18 -12.47
CA LYS A 101 -5.82 -14.40 -12.85
C LYS A 101 -4.87 -14.37 -11.65
N SER A 102 -5.35 -13.94 -10.48
CA SER A 102 -4.54 -13.89 -9.26
C SER A 102 -4.25 -15.32 -8.79
N SER A 103 -3.01 -15.61 -8.43
CA SER A 103 -2.64 -16.93 -7.92
C SER A 103 -3.36 -17.24 -6.60
N LYS A 104 -3.63 -18.52 -6.37
CA LYS A 104 -4.26 -19.00 -5.14
C LYS A 104 -3.51 -18.55 -3.89
N ASP A 105 -2.19 -18.68 -3.89
CA ASP A 105 -1.33 -18.26 -2.77
C ASP A 105 -1.50 -16.77 -2.41
N LYS A 106 -1.72 -15.90 -3.41
CA LYS A 106 -1.98 -14.48 -3.17
C LYS A 106 -3.33 -14.26 -2.50
N ILE A 107 -4.37 -14.96 -2.95
CA ILE A 107 -5.71 -14.87 -2.37
C ILE A 107 -5.69 -15.34 -0.91
N GLU A 108 -5.04 -16.47 -0.66
CA GLU A 108 -4.91 -17.04 0.70
C GLU A 108 -4.08 -16.14 1.62
N MET A 109 -3.00 -15.54 1.11
CA MET A 109 -2.21 -14.57 1.88
C MET A 109 -3.04 -13.34 2.29
N LEU A 110 -3.83 -12.78 1.37
CA LEU A 110 -4.71 -11.64 1.68
C LEU A 110 -5.79 -12.03 2.71
N ALA A 111 -6.39 -13.21 2.56
CA ALA A 111 -7.37 -13.72 3.51
C ALA A 111 -6.76 -13.98 4.90
N ALA A 112 -5.52 -14.47 4.97
CA ALA A 112 -4.80 -14.68 6.22
C ALA A 112 -4.49 -13.37 6.97
N MET A 113 -4.43 -12.24 6.26
CA MET A 113 -4.34 -10.90 6.86
C MET A 113 -5.70 -10.37 7.34
N GLY A 114 -6.76 -11.18 7.31
CA GLY A 114 -8.10 -10.81 7.76
C GLY A 114 -8.95 -10.11 6.69
N ALA A 115 -8.46 -9.96 5.46
CA ALA A 115 -9.24 -9.34 4.38
C ALA A 115 -10.27 -10.31 3.80
N LYS A 116 -11.47 -9.80 3.52
CA LYS A 116 -12.48 -10.51 2.73
C LYS A 116 -12.16 -10.36 1.24
N VAL A 117 -11.77 -11.44 0.59
CA VAL A 117 -11.33 -11.42 -0.82
C VAL A 117 -12.46 -11.89 -1.74
N TYR A 118 -12.80 -11.08 -2.73
CA TYR A 118 -13.72 -11.43 -3.81
C TYR A 118 -12.96 -11.62 -5.12
N VAL A 119 -13.16 -12.77 -5.74
CA VAL A 119 -12.54 -13.11 -7.03
C VAL A 119 -13.51 -12.77 -8.15
N CYS A 120 -13.10 -11.88 -9.05
CA CYS A 120 -13.90 -11.38 -10.15
C CYS A 120 -13.34 -11.87 -11.50
N PRO A 121 -14.20 -12.08 -12.51
CA PRO A 121 -13.77 -12.49 -13.84
C PRO A 121 -12.82 -11.48 -14.49
N SER A 122 -11.75 -11.96 -15.13
CA SER A 122 -10.81 -11.10 -15.89
C SER A 122 -11.07 -11.03 -17.39
N ASN A 123 -12.03 -11.82 -17.89
CA ASN A 123 -12.41 -11.90 -19.30
C ASN A 123 -13.51 -10.89 -19.70
N VAL A 124 -13.80 -9.91 -18.83
CA VAL A 124 -14.78 -8.85 -19.06
C VAL A 124 -14.10 -7.49 -19.17
N GLY A 125 -14.72 -6.57 -19.91
CA GLY A 125 -14.21 -5.20 -20.06
C GLY A 125 -14.26 -4.41 -18.75
N PRO A 126 -13.48 -3.32 -18.61
CA PRO A 126 -13.49 -2.47 -17.42
C PRO A 126 -14.87 -1.92 -17.05
N ASP A 127 -15.73 -1.66 -18.04
CA ASP A 127 -17.09 -1.14 -17.87
C ASP A 127 -18.13 -2.22 -17.49
N ASP A 128 -17.76 -3.50 -17.54
CA ASP A 128 -18.65 -4.58 -17.13
C ASP A 128 -18.87 -4.53 -15.60
N PRO A 129 -20.12 -4.65 -15.10
CA PRO A 129 -20.40 -4.68 -13.66
C PRO A 129 -19.67 -5.79 -12.88
N LYS A 130 -19.26 -6.85 -13.56
CA LYS A 130 -18.50 -7.98 -12.99
C LYS A 130 -16.99 -7.74 -12.99
N SER A 131 -16.50 -6.66 -13.60
CA SER A 131 -15.10 -6.28 -13.50
C SER A 131 -14.76 -6.02 -12.03
N TYR A 132 -13.57 -6.42 -11.59
CA TYR A 132 -13.15 -6.22 -10.19
C TYR A 132 -13.25 -4.74 -9.76
N VAL A 133 -13.05 -3.80 -10.69
CA VAL A 133 -13.21 -2.36 -10.48
C VAL A 133 -14.65 -1.98 -10.17
N ASN A 134 -15.59 -2.37 -11.03
CA ASN A 134 -17.00 -2.05 -10.80
C ASN A 134 -17.58 -2.84 -9.63
N PHE A 135 -17.08 -4.05 -9.37
CA PHE A 135 -17.44 -4.81 -8.18
C PHE A 135 -17.02 -4.07 -6.91
N ALA A 136 -15.79 -3.56 -6.81
CA ALA A 136 -15.36 -2.78 -5.63
C ALA A 136 -16.18 -1.50 -5.46
N LYS A 137 -16.47 -0.77 -6.54
CA LYS A 137 -17.35 0.41 -6.50
C LYS A 137 -18.76 0.07 -6.02
N LYS A 138 -19.32 -1.04 -6.52
CA LYS A 138 -20.63 -1.54 -6.10
C LYS A 138 -20.61 -1.87 -4.60
N ILE A 139 -19.63 -2.64 -4.13
CA ILE A 139 -19.51 -2.99 -2.72
C ILE A 139 -19.36 -1.75 -1.84
N HIS A 140 -18.59 -0.75 -2.28
CA HIS A 140 -18.49 0.53 -1.58
C HIS A 140 -19.85 1.24 -1.45
N ASN A 141 -20.63 1.30 -2.53
CA ASN A 141 -21.97 1.90 -2.50
C ASN A 141 -22.98 1.12 -1.64
N GLU A 142 -22.76 -0.19 -1.46
CA GLU A 142 -23.63 -1.07 -0.66
C GLU A 142 -23.15 -1.25 0.79
N THR A 143 -21.95 -0.76 1.12
CA THR A 143 -21.35 -0.89 2.45
C THR A 143 -21.35 0.47 3.13
N ASP A 144 -22.21 0.62 4.12
CA ASP A 144 -22.24 1.81 4.97
C ASP A 144 -20.86 2.06 5.61
N ASN A 145 -20.50 3.33 5.76
CA ASN A 145 -19.27 3.75 6.43
C ASN A 145 -17.99 3.15 5.81
N SER A 146 -17.95 2.95 4.49
CA SER A 146 -16.78 2.43 3.80
C SER A 146 -15.99 3.51 3.07
N ILE A 147 -14.74 3.22 2.74
CA ILE A 147 -13.90 4.04 1.86
C ILE A 147 -13.35 3.18 0.74
N TYR A 148 -13.53 3.64 -0.51
CA TYR A 148 -12.87 3.06 -1.67
C TYR A 148 -11.56 3.80 -1.94
N ILE A 149 -10.43 3.12 -1.74
CA ILE A 149 -9.09 3.74 -1.79
C ILE A 149 -8.75 4.24 -3.20
N ASN A 150 -9.15 3.49 -4.23
CA ASN A 150 -9.02 3.84 -5.64
C ASN A 150 -7.62 4.34 -6.02
N GLN A 151 -6.58 3.58 -5.68
CA GLN A 151 -5.17 4.01 -5.78
C GLN A 151 -4.75 4.62 -7.12
N TYR A 152 -5.42 4.27 -8.22
CA TYR A 152 -5.09 4.74 -9.57
C TYR A 152 -5.50 6.19 -9.83
N PHE A 153 -6.54 6.67 -9.14
CA PHE A 153 -7.10 8.01 -9.32
C PHE A 153 -7.09 8.84 -8.03
N ASN A 154 -6.41 8.35 -7.01
CA ASN A 154 -6.27 9.03 -5.74
C ASN A 154 -4.94 9.80 -5.70
N GLU A 155 -5.00 11.13 -5.73
CA GLU A 155 -3.81 12.00 -5.72
C GLU A 155 -2.93 11.78 -4.49
N LEU A 156 -3.50 11.30 -3.39
CA LEU A 156 -2.78 10.97 -2.16
C LEU A 156 -1.71 9.88 -2.37
N ASN A 157 -1.83 9.07 -3.42
CA ASN A 157 -0.77 8.13 -3.82
C ASN A 157 0.53 8.89 -4.17
N VAL A 158 0.42 9.97 -4.94
CA VAL A 158 1.56 10.84 -5.28
C VAL A 158 2.02 11.59 -4.04
N ASP A 159 1.08 12.15 -3.27
CA ASP A 159 1.42 12.93 -2.06
C ASP A 159 2.16 12.10 -1.01
N ALA A 160 1.84 10.80 -0.88
CA ALA A 160 2.54 9.90 0.03
C ALA A 160 4.03 9.82 -0.31
N HIS A 161 4.37 9.68 -1.59
CA HIS A 161 5.76 9.62 -2.05
C HIS A 161 6.44 10.99 -2.02
N TYR A 162 5.71 12.05 -2.38
CA TYR A 162 6.20 13.42 -2.29
C TYR A 162 6.56 13.81 -0.85
N SER A 163 5.73 13.41 0.11
CA SER A 163 5.90 13.74 1.53
C SER A 163 6.91 12.85 2.25
N THR A 164 7.23 11.67 1.71
CA THR A 164 8.09 10.68 2.39
C THR A 164 9.25 10.20 1.53
N THR A 165 8.99 9.41 0.48
CA THR A 165 10.03 8.79 -0.35
C THR A 165 11.00 9.81 -0.96
N GLY A 166 10.50 10.93 -1.50
CA GLY A 166 11.34 11.99 -2.06
C GLY A 166 12.30 12.59 -1.03
N PRO A 167 11.80 13.13 0.10
CA PRO A 167 12.63 13.64 1.18
C PRO A 167 13.63 12.63 1.74
N GLU A 168 13.26 11.35 1.86
CA GLU A 168 14.18 10.30 2.28
C GLU A 168 15.34 10.12 1.31
N ILE A 169 15.05 10.02 0.00
CA ILE A 169 16.08 9.90 -1.04
C ILE A 169 16.98 11.14 -1.00
N TRP A 170 16.40 12.34 -0.96
CA TRP A 170 17.15 13.60 -0.89
C TRP A 170 18.11 13.64 0.28
N LYS A 171 17.63 13.27 1.48
CA LYS A 171 18.44 13.21 2.70
C LYS A 171 19.53 12.14 2.62
N GLN A 172 19.21 10.94 2.13
CA GLN A 172 20.15 9.82 2.02
C GLN A 172 21.29 10.10 1.03
N MET A 173 21.01 10.91 0.02
CA MET A 173 21.97 11.33 -1.00
C MET A 173 22.63 12.67 -0.70
N ASN A 174 22.38 13.28 0.48
CA ASN A 174 22.85 14.62 0.84
C ASN A 174 22.54 15.69 -0.24
N GLY A 175 21.42 15.53 -0.94
CA GLY A 175 21.00 16.42 -2.04
C GLY A 175 21.76 16.23 -3.37
N ASP A 176 22.61 15.22 -3.48
CA ASP A 176 23.40 14.93 -4.69
C ASP A 176 22.75 13.82 -5.53
N ILE A 177 21.90 14.22 -6.48
CA ILE A 177 21.16 13.33 -7.38
C ILE A 177 21.18 13.97 -8.77
N THR A 178 21.57 13.19 -9.79
CA THR A 178 21.70 13.60 -11.19
C THR A 178 20.80 12.83 -12.11
#